data_AF-A0A534W6J9-F1
#
_entry.id   AF-A0A534W6J9-F1
#
_cell.length_a   1.000
_cell.length_b   1.000
_cell.length_c   1.000
_cell.angle_alpha   90.00
_cell.angle_beta   90.00
_cell.angle_gamma   90.00
#
_symmetry.space_group_name_H-M   'P 1'
#
loop_
_entity.id
_entity.type
_entity.pdbx_description
1 polymer ?
#
loop_
_entity_poly.entity_id
_entity_poly.type
_entity_poly.pdbx_seq_one_letter_code
_entity_poly.pdbx_strand_id
1 'polypeptide(L)'
;MIGTGSRLAPGKLARTCVPEAALFLFAQGCLVPQSVDELNTRPHSIPRVDLTKLPVYLLQPVLTLDPQEQADLTSTPTCHCQLDVSIPEIIADDPTVDIEVRIFVDYDVNVTASQPPIDRIRLDGSFTRTETFRQLQPIVLDSSKLRGVGLHVVELVIGERQGFALTDVSPPQRAMLPDFESSTFKFVVQVLQPNPARQSCSDPPQLAPQVKSCP
;
A
#
# COMPACT_ATOMS: atom_id res chain seq x y z
N MET A 1 33.77 -19.24 -59.17
CA MET A 1 34.79 -18.17 -59.04
C MET A 1 34.90 -17.79 -57.57
N ILE A 2 36.15 -17.67 -57.13
CA ILE A 2 36.72 -17.29 -55.81
C ILE A 2 35.98 -16.05 -55.23
N GLY A 3 35.81 -15.79 -53.93
CA GLY A 3 36.22 -16.39 -52.65
C GLY A 3 35.92 -15.40 -51.49
N THR A 4 35.88 -15.91 -50.25
CA THR A 4 36.26 -15.31 -48.94
C THR A 4 35.68 -13.98 -48.40
N GLY A 5 35.31 -13.99 -47.10
CA GLY A 5 35.37 -12.84 -46.15
C GLY A 5 34.19 -12.80 -45.15
N SER A 6 34.29 -13.28 -43.90
CA SER A 6 34.83 -12.64 -42.66
C SER A 6 34.16 -11.30 -42.30
N ARG A 7 33.29 -11.23 -41.27
CA ARG A 7 33.52 -10.94 -39.82
C ARG A 7 33.60 -9.44 -39.43
N LEU A 8 33.05 -9.12 -38.24
CA LEU A 8 33.38 -8.04 -37.27
C LEU A 8 32.65 -6.67 -37.33
N ALA A 9 31.91 -6.35 -36.27
CA ALA A 9 31.90 -4.99 -35.65
C ALA A 9 33.23 -4.82 -34.86
N PRO A 10 33.78 -3.61 -34.51
CA PRO A 10 33.11 -2.35 -34.10
C PRO A 10 33.83 -1.00 -34.45
N GLY A 11 33.21 0.15 -34.12
CA GLY A 11 33.89 1.36 -33.61
C GLY A 11 34.51 2.42 -34.54
N LYS A 12 34.54 3.65 -34.00
CA LYS A 12 35.38 4.85 -34.31
C LYS A 12 34.94 5.88 -35.37
N LEU A 13 34.50 7.03 -34.83
CA LEU A 13 35.04 8.39 -35.09
C LEU A 13 35.63 8.68 -36.48
N ALA A 14 34.91 9.47 -37.28
CA ALA A 14 35.50 10.26 -38.36
C ALA A 14 35.61 11.73 -37.93
N ARG A 15 36.87 12.17 -37.75
CA ARG A 15 37.29 13.58 -37.67
C ARG A 15 37.18 14.22 -39.05
N THR A 16 36.71 15.46 -39.11
CA THR A 16 37.10 16.42 -40.15
C THR A 16 37.42 17.75 -39.49
N CYS A 17 38.70 18.12 -39.50
CA CYS A 17 39.19 19.46 -39.18
C CYS A 17 39.25 20.29 -40.47
N VAL A 18 38.81 21.55 -40.42
CA VAL A 18 39.07 22.58 -41.43
C VAL A 18 39.74 23.77 -40.70
N PRO A 19 40.80 24.40 -41.25
CA PRO A 19 41.65 25.33 -40.50
C PRO A 19 41.26 26.81 -40.65
N GLU A 20 41.68 27.59 -39.63
CA GLU A 20 42.06 29.02 -39.61
C GLU A 20 41.06 30.09 -40.12
N ALA A 21 40.85 31.24 -39.50
CA ALA A 21 41.45 31.90 -38.35
C ALA A 21 40.51 33.03 -37.90
N ALA A 22 40.27 33.15 -36.59
CA ALA A 22 39.95 34.42 -35.94
C ALA A 22 40.07 34.21 -34.42
N LEU A 23 41.04 34.92 -33.82
CA LEU A 23 41.16 35.09 -32.38
C LEU A 23 39.80 35.48 -31.78
N PHE A 24 39.21 34.62 -30.96
CA PHE A 24 38.37 35.04 -29.85
C PHE A 24 38.68 34.14 -28.65
N LEU A 25 39.25 34.78 -27.63
CA LEU A 25 39.46 34.27 -26.28
C LEU A 25 38.14 33.79 -25.68
N PHE A 26 37.88 32.48 -25.61
CA PHE A 26 37.08 31.90 -24.54
C PHE A 26 37.57 30.47 -24.27
N ALA A 27 37.99 30.24 -23.03
CA ALA A 27 38.37 28.92 -22.53
C ALA A 27 37.24 27.92 -22.80
N GLN A 28 37.49 26.91 -23.64
CA GLN A 28 36.58 25.80 -23.84
C GLN A 28 36.69 24.84 -22.66
N GLY A 29 36.04 25.21 -21.55
CA GLY A 29 35.56 24.21 -20.62
C GLY A 29 34.52 23.37 -21.35
N CYS A 30 34.79 22.08 -21.53
CA CYS A 30 33.75 21.14 -21.92
C CYS A 30 32.69 21.18 -20.81
N LEU A 31 31.55 21.83 -21.08
CA LEU A 31 30.37 21.72 -20.24
C LEU A 31 29.97 20.25 -20.29
N VAL A 32 30.34 19.49 -19.25
CA VAL A 32 29.69 18.24 -18.95
C VAL A 32 28.21 18.60 -18.81
N PRO A 33 27.27 18.00 -19.57
CA PRO A 33 25.87 18.15 -19.23
C PRO A 33 25.75 17.58 -17.83
N GLN A 34 25.61 18.46 -16.83
CA GLN A 34 25.16 18.03 -15.53
C GLN A 34 23.81 17.38 -15.81
N SER A 35 23.72 16.06 -15.64
CA SER A 35 22.44 15.43 -15.43
C SER A 35 21.86 16.13 -14.22
N VAL A 36 20.98 17.09 -14.46
CA VAL A 36 20.14 17.61 -13.40
C VAL A 36 19.30 16.40 -13.04
N ASP A 37 19.58 15.78 -11.89
CA ASP A 37 18.68 14.79 -11.31
C ASP A 37 17.28 15.40 -11.39
N GLU A 38 16.30 14.64 -11.89
CA GLU A 38 14.92 15.11 -11.99
C GLU A 38 14.57 15.80 -10.68
N LEU A 39 14.20 17.08 -10.79
CA LEU A 39 13.81 17.88 -9.64
C LEU A 39 12.72 17.09 -8.93
N ASN A 40 13.02 16.57 -7.74
CA ASN A 40 12.03 15.90 -6.93
C ASN A 40 11.06 16.99 -6.45
N THR A 41 10.06 17.29 -7.27
CA THR A 41 9.01 18.29 -7.00
C THR A 41 7.98 17.79 -6.00
N ARG A 42 8.20 16.61 -5.40
CA ARG A 42 7.29 16.05 -4.40
C ARG A 42 7.17 17.04 -3.24
N PRO A 43 5.95 17.46 -2.91
CA PRO A 43 5.75 18.31 -1.75
C PRO A 43 6.05 17.53 -0.45
N HIS A 44 5.69 16.24 -0.36
CA HIS A 44 5.87 15.44 0.87
C HIS A 44 6.27 13.98 0.59
N SER A 45 6.79 13.31 1.63
CA SER A 45 7.07 11.87 1.62
C SER A 45 5.78 11.04 1.51
N ILE A 46 5.83 9.88 0.88
CA ILE A 46 4.68 8.96 0.83
C ILE A 46 4.37 8.43 2.25
N PRO A 47 3.15 8.64 2.77
CA PRO A 47 2.76 8.09 4.06
C PRO A 47 2.65 6.56 3.99
N ARG A 48 3.06 5.86 5.05
CA ARG A 48 3.26 4.39 5.02
C ARG A 48 3.16 3.74 6.39
N VAL A 49 2.80 2.46 6.44
CA VAL A 49 2.85 1.68 7.69
C VAL A 49 4.29 1.55 8.19
N ASP A 50 4.50 1.75 9.49
CA ASP A 50 5.76 1.39 10.13
C ASP A 50 5.86 -0.14 10.28
N LEU A 51 6.55 -0.77 9.33
CA LEU A 51 6.75 -2.22 9.32
C LEU A 51 7.57 -2.73 10.51
N THR A 52 8.36 -1.87 11.17
CA THR A 52 9.21 -2.26 12.31
C THR A 52 8.44 -2.43 13.60
N LYS A 53 7.23 -1.86 13.68
CA LYS A 53 6.34 -1.91 14.83
C LYS A 53 5.16 -2.86 14.66
N LEU A 54 5.11 -3.61 13.55
CA LEU A 54 4.00 -4.53 13.30
C LEU A 54 3.89 -5.60 14.40
N PRO A 55 2.67 -5.86 14.90
CA PRO A 55 2.43 -7.02 15.74
C PRO A 55 2.82 -8.32 15.05
N VAL A 56 3.36 -9.27 15.82
CA VAL A 56 3.88 -10.55 15.29
C VAL A 56 2.83 -11.33 14.50
N TYR A 57 1.56 -11.25 14.87
CA TYR A 57 0.49 -11.94 14.15
C TYR A 57 0.33 -11.44 12.70
N LEU A 58 0.64 -10.17 12.40
CA LEU A 58 0.60 -9.63 11.04
C LEU A 58 1.78 -10.08 10.17
N LEU A 59 2.77 -10.75 10.76
CA LEU A 59 3.87 -11.39 10.03
C LEU A 59 3.47 -12.78 9.51
N GLN A 60 2.32 -13.30 9.93
CA GLN A 60 1.81 -14.57 9.43
C GLN A 60 1.31 -14.42 7.99
N PRO A 61 1.47 -15.47 7.16
CA PRO A 61 1.03 -15.42 5.77
C PRO A 61 -0.50 -15.28 5.64
N VAL A 62 -1.26 -15.81 6.61
CA VAL A 62 -2.72 -15.83 6.60
C VAL A 62 -3.23 -15.68 8.03
N LEU A 63 -4.06 -14.66 8.26
CA LEU A 63 -4.84 -14.50 9.48
C LEU A 63 -6.09 -15.35 9.40
N THR A 64 -6.55 -15.90 10.52
CA THR A 64 -7.75 -16.73 10.56
C THR A 64 -8.88 -15.98 11.26
N LEU A 65 -10.05 -15.90 10.63
CA LEU A 65 -11.29 -15.47 11.26
C LEU A 65 -12.22 -16.67 11.41
N ASP A 66 -12.57 -17.00 12.66
CA ASP A 66 -13.61 -17.97 12.94
C ASP A 66 -14.93 -17.22 13.12
N PRO A 67 -15.89 -17.30 12.17
CA PRO A 67 -16.99 -16.35 12.14
C PRO A 67 -17.91 -16.45 13.37
N GLN A 68 -18.26 -17.66 13.84
CA GLN A 68 -19.31 -17.88 14.84
C GLN A 68 -19.24 -19.29 15.46
N GLU A 69 -19.60 -19.42 16.76
CA GLU A 69 -19.96 -20.70 17.36
C GLU A 69 -21.42 -21.09 17.11
N GLN A 70 -21.77 -22.37 17.23
CA GLN A 70 -23.17 -22.79 17.22
C GLN A 70 -23.99 -22.29 18.42
N ALA A 71 -23.35 -22.06 19.57
CA ALA A 71 -24.00 -21.43 20.73
C ALA A 71 -24.38 -19.96 20.45
N ASP A 72 -23.58 -19.25 19.64
CA ASP A 72 -23.80 -17.85 19.28
C ASP A 72 -24.93 -17.68 18.26
N LEU A 73 -25.16 -18.69 17.42
CA LEU A 73 -26.35 -18.75 16.55
C LEU A 73 -27.66 -18.83 17.35
N THR A 74 -27.58 -19.34 18.58
CA THR A 74 -28.73 -19.49 19.48
C THR A 74 -28.80 -18.43 20.58
N SER A 75 -27.80 -17.53 20.65
CA SER A 75 -27.84 -16.41 21.58
C SER A 75 -28.76 -15.31 21.06
N THR A 76 -29.45 -14.64 21.97
CA THR A 76 -30.30 -13.48 21.66
C THR A 76 -29.82 -12.30 22.50
N PRO A 77 -29.15 -11.29 21.91
CA PRO A 77 -28.86 -11.15 20.48
C PRO A 77 -27.75 -12.10 19.99
N THR A 78 -27.76 -12.39 18.69
CA THR A 78 -26.79 -13.28 18.03
C THR A 78 -25.41 -12.65 18.04
N CYS A 79 -24.40 -13.36 18.57
CA CYS A 79 -23.03 -12.87 18.60
C CYS A 79 -22.21 -13.36 17.41
N HIS A 80 -21.09 -12.70 17.12
CA HIS A 80 -20.09 -13.11 16.12
C HIS A 80 -18.68 -12.72 16.54
N CYS A 81 -17.65 -13.44 16.05
CA CYS A 81 -16.28 -13.01 16.26
C CYS A 81 -15.89 -11.95 15.20
N GLN A 82 -15.08 -11.00 15.63
CA GLN A 82 -14.47 -9.98 14.80
C GLN A 82 -12.97 -10.07 14.95
N LEU A 83 -12.24 -9.92 13.85
CA LEU A 83 -10.80 -9.75 13.84
C LEU A 83 -10.47 -8.30 14.19
N ASP A 84 -9.69 -8.10 15.24
CA ASP A 84 -9.23 -6.77 15.65
C ASP A 84 -7.79 -6.56 15.14
N VAL A 85 -7.64 -5.93 13.97
CA VAL A 85 -6.34 -5.75 13.34
C VAL A 85 -5.74 -4.43 13.78
N SER A 86 -4.80 -4.50 14.71
CA SER A 86 -4.02 -3.35 15.18
C SER A 86 -2.80 -3.13 14.29
N ILE A 87 -2.83 -2.08 13.47
CA ILE A 87 -1.64 -1.57 12.78
C ILE A 87 -1.24 -0.30 13.53
N PRO A 88 -0.12 -0.29 14.26
CA PRO A 88 0.08 0.72 15.29
C PRO A 88 0.35 2.10 14.72
N GLU A 89 1.18 2.22 13.68
CA GLU A 89 1.68 3.53 13.26
C GLU A 89 1.75 3.69 11.73
N ILE A 90 1.30 4.86 11.29
CA ILE A 90 1.55 5.40 9.95
C ILE A 90 2.64 6.45 10.06
N ILE A 91 3.76 6.25 9.36
CA ILE A 91 4.80 7.25 9.17
C ILE A 91 4.33 8.26 8.13
N ALA A 92 4.40 9.54 8.47
CA ALA A 92 4.18 10.66 7.59
C ALA A 92 5.10 11.81 7.99
N ASP A 93 6.08 12.13 7.15
CA ASP A 93 7.14 13.07 7.50
C ASP A 93 6.64 14.52 7.59
N ASP A 94 5.49 14.83 6.97
CA ASP A 94 4.78 16.10 7.12
C ASP A 94 3.61 15.96 8.12
N PRO A 95 3.67 16.62 9.30
CA PRO A 95 2.61 16.57 10.30
C PRO A 95 1.41 17.47 9.97
N THR A 96 1.47 18.30 8.94
CA THR A 96 0.42 19.28 8.60
C THR A 96 -0.60 18.73 7.61
N VAL A 97 -0.26 17.68 6.86
CA VAL A 97 -1.17 17.09 5.86
C VAL A 97 -2.15 16.09 6.47
N ASP A 98 -3.36 16.08 5.92
CA ASP A 98 -4.37 15.06 6.20
C ASP A 98 -4.05 13.77 5.45
N ILE A 99 -4.03 12.67 6.19
CA ILE A 99 -3.83 11.33 5.62
C ILE A 99 -5.17 10.61 5.59
N GLU A 100 -5.43 9.88 4.52
CA GLU A 100 -6.57 8.97 4.42
C GLU A 100 -6.07 7.54 4.18
N VAL A 101 -6.58 6.61 4.97
CA VAL A 101 -6.38 5.17 4.81
C VAL A 101 -7.67 4.59 4.27
N ARG A 102 -7.63 4.04 3.05
CA ARG A 102 -8.77 3.37 2.42
C ARG A 102 -8.58 1.87 2.49
N ILE A 103 -9.57 1.16 3.05
CA ILE A 103 -9.49 -0.28 3.28
C ILE A 103 -10.31 -1.00 2.21
N PHE A 104 -9.66 -1.85 1.44
CA PHE A 104 -10.27 -2.67 0.40
C PHE A 104 -10.20 -4.15 0.76
N VAL A 105 -11.14 -4.91 0.23
CA VAL A 105 -11.15 -6.37 0.33
C VAL A 105 -11.28 -6.94 -1.08
N ASP A 106 -10.21 -7.57 -1.55
CA ASP A 106 -10.22 -8.34 -2.79
C ASP A 106 -10.45 -9.83 -2.47
N TYR A 107 -11.34 -10.44 -3.24
CA TYR A 107 -11.77 -11.83 -3.08
C TYR A 107 -11.06 -12.79 -4.06
N ASP A 108 -10.35 -12.23 -5.05
CA ASP A 108 -9.50 -12.95 -5.99
C ASP A 108 -8.29 -12.08 -6.32
N VAL A 109 -7.08 -12.58 -6.07
CA VAL A 109 -5.82 -11.90 -6.43
C VAL A 109 -5.73 -11.60 -7.93
N ASN A 110 -6.50 -12.31 -8.76
CA ASN A 110 -6.56 -12.14 -10.21
C ASN A 110 -7.68 -11.19 -10.67
N VAL A 111 -8.60 -10.78 -9.78
CA VAL A 111 -9.69 -9.86 -10.11
C VAL A 111 -9.69 -8.72 -9.10
N THR A 112 -8.92 -7.69 -9.43
CA THR A 112 -8.96 -6.39 -8.73
C THR A 112 -10.26 -5.69 -9.10
N ALA A 113 -11.36 -6.05 -8.45
CA ALA A 113 -12.62 -5.38 -8.71
C ALA A 113 -12.54 -3.91 -8.30
N SER A 114 -13.16 -3.02 -9.08
CA SER A 114 -13.33 -1.59 -8.78
C SER A 114 -14.32 -1.35 -7.63
N GLN A 115 -14.20 -2.13 -6.56
CA GLN A 115 -15.07 -2.01 -5.40
C GLN A 115 -14.74 -0.76 -4.60
N PRO A 116 -15.74 -0.13 -3.99
CA PRO A 116 -15.48 0.91 -3.01
C PRO A 116 -14.75 0.31 -1.80
N PRO A 117 -13.96 1.13 -1.08
CA PRO A 117 -13.37 0.68 0.16
C PRO A 117 -14.49 0.33 1.15
N ILE A 118 -14.29 -0.75 1.89
CA ILE A 118 -15.21 -1.18 2.95
C ILE A 118 -15.18 -0.23 4.14
N ASP A 119 -14.11 0.55 4.28
CA ASP A 119 -13.92 1.51 5.36
C ASP A 119 -12.87 2.58 5.00
N ARG A 120 -12.93 3.73 5.68
CA ARG A 120 -11.99 4.85 5.51
C ARG A 120 -11.63 5.45 6.85
N ILE A 121 -10.35 5.51 7.15
CA ILE A 121 -9.83 6.13 8.37
C ILE A 121 -9.11 7.42 8.00
N ARG A 122 -9.51 8.52 8.62
CA ARG A 122 -8.85 9.82 8.46
C ARG A 122 -7.92 10.08 9.62
N LEU A 123 -6.69 10.48 9.31
CA LEU A 123 -5.72 10.94 10.30
C LEU A 123 -5.43 12.41 10.03
N ASP A 124 -5.97 13.28 10.87
CA ASP A 124 -5.94 14.72 10.65
C ASP A 124 -4.52 15.30 10.80
N GLY A 125 -4.23 16.23 9.89
CA GLY A 125 -3.08 17.11 9.93
C GLY A 125 -3.13 18.07 11.13
N SER A 126 -1.96 18.53 11.56
CA SER A 126 -1.83 19.45 12.68
C SER A 126 -0.59 20.31 12.55
N PHE A 127 -0.76 21.62 12.70
CA PHE A 127 0.36 22.57 12.79
C PHE A 127 1.00 22.63 14.19
N THR A 128 0.42 21.95 15.18
CA THR A 128 0.92 21.94 16.57
C THR A 128 1.68 20.67 16.93
N ARG A 129 1.58 19.62 16.13
CA ARG A 129 2.33 18.36 16.31
C ARG A 129 3.59 18.39 15.47
N THR A 130 4.68 17.84 16.02
CA THR A 130 5.97 17.67 15.33
C THR A 130 6.29 16.20 15.06
N GLU A 131 5.43 15.28 15.50
CA GLU A 131 5.59 13.84 15.33
C GLU A 131 5.42 13.46 13.86
N THR A 132 6.32 12.62 13.34
CA THR A 132 6.26 12.08 11.98
C THR A 132 5.54 10.73 11.92
N PHE A 133 4.79 10.39 12.96
CA PHE A 133 3.97 9.18 13.02
C PHE A 133 2.57 9.52 13.51
N ARG A 134 1.58 8.76 13.04
CA ARG A 134 0.19 8.85 13.49
C ARG A 134 -0.31 7.47 13.89
N GLN A 135 -0.94 7.42 15.06
CA GLN A 135 -1.59 6.21 15.55
C GLN A 135 -2.82 5.91 14.69
N LEU A 136 -2.92 4.69 14.19
CA LEU A 136 -4.10 4.22 13.47
C LEU A 136 -5.02 3.51 14.45
N GLN A 137 -6.32 3.79 14.37
CA GLN A 137 -7.31 3.05 15.14
C GLN A 137 -7.36 1.59 14.67
N PRO A 138 -7.64 0.63 15.57
CA PRO A 138 -7.73 -0.77 15.17
C PRO A 138 -8.80 -1.01 14.10
N ILE A 139 -8.48 -1.86 13.14
CA ILE A 139 -9.37 -2.19 12.02
C ILE A 139 -10.17 -3.43 12.39
N VAL A 140 -11.48 -3.25 12.53
CA VAL A 140 -12.40 -4.33 12.88
C VAL A 140 -12.96 -4.99 11.63
N LEU A 141 -12.66 -6.27 11.43
CA LEU A 141 -13.11 -7.08 10.30
C LEU A 141 -13.98 -8.24 10.77
N ASP A 142 -15.14 -8.43 10.16
CA ASP A 142 -15.98 -9.61 10.38
C ASP A 142 -16.32 -10.31 9.06
N SER A 143 -17.00 -11.44 9.15
CA SER A 143 -17.39 -12.22 7.97
C SER A 143 -18.28 -11.44 7.00
N SER A 144 -19.04 -10.45 7.49
CA SER A 144 -19.89 -9.61 6.65
C SER A 144 -19.07 -8.61 5.83
N LYS A 145 -18.10 -7.92 6.46
CA LYS A 145 -17.15 -7.01 5.78
C LYS A 145 -16.26 -7.76 4.78
N LEU A 146 -15.93 -9.02 5.10
CA LEU A 146 -15.17 -9.91 4.24
C LEU A 146 -16.03 -10.67 3.23
N ARG A 147 -17.33 -10.39 3.11
CA ARG A 147 -18.24 -11.02 2.12
C ARG A 147 -18.31 -12.55 2.19
N GLY A 148 -18.11 -13.14 3.37
CA GLY A 148 -18.34 -14.55 3.66
C GLY A 148 -17.09 -15.43 3.71
N VAL A 149 -17.31 -16.74 3.62
CA VAL A 149 -16.28 -17.78 3.76
C VAL A 149 -15.30 -17.75 2.58
N GLY A 150 -14.01 -17.89 2.87
CA GLY A 150 -12.98 -17.96 1.83
C GLY A 150 -11.68 -17.26 2.22
N LEU A 151 -10.79 -17.11 1.24
CA LEU A 151 -9.58 -16.30 1.37
C LEU A 151 -9.86 -14.90 0.83
N HIS A 152 -9.43 -13.90 1.59
CA HIS A 152 -9.63 -12.49 1.28
C HIS A 152 -8.33 -11.75 1.46
N VAL A 153 -7.98 -10.90 0.49
CA VAL A 153 -6.84 -10.00 0.60
C VAL A 153 -7.36 -8.65 1.08
N VAL A 154 -6.92 -8.25 2.26
CA VAL A 154 -7.20 -6.93 2.80
C VAL A 154 -6.08 -6.00 2.39
N GLU A 155 -6.43 -4.89 1.79
CA GLU A 155 -5.50 -3.90 1.25
C GLU A 155 -5.77 -2.54 1.89
N LEU A 156 -4.75 -1.97 2.52
CA LEU A 156 -4.75 -0.61 3.03
C LEU A 156 -4.01 0.26 2.04
N VAL A 157 -4.73 1.16 1.39
CA VAL A 157 -4.13 2.20 0.54
C VAL A 157 -4.02 3.48 1.36
N ILE A 158 -2.79 3.94 1.56
CA ILE A 158 -2.46 5.05 2.46
C ILE A 158 -1.88 6.18 1.63
N GLY A 159 -2.51 7.35 1.69
CA GLY A 159 -2.09 8.50 0.90
C GLY A 159 -2.54 9.81 1.54
N GLU A 160 -2.05 10.93 1.00
CA GLU A 160 -2.63 12.23 1.31
C GLU A 160 -4.07 12.27 0.84
N ARG A 161 -4.96 12.75 1.71
CA ARG A 161 -6.41 12.75 1.47
C ARG A 161 -6.79 13.48 0.18
N GLN A 162 -6.18 14.64 -0.04
CA GLN A 162 -6.40 15.49 -1.22
C GLN A 162 -5.88 14.86 -2.53
N GLY A 163 -4.97 13.90 -2.42
CA GLY A 163 -4.35 13.24 -3.56
C GLY A 163 -5.18 12.08 -4.11
N PHE A 164 -6.19 11.58 -3.40
CA PHE A 164 -7.00 10.49 -3.92
C PHE A 164 -7.91 10.95 -5.06
N ALA A 165 -7.89 10.23 -6.18
CA ALA A 165 -8.78 10.48 -7.29
C ALA A 165 -10.25 10.30 -6.88
N LEU A 166 -11.12 11.07 -7.52
CA LEU A 166 -12.58 10.92 -7.42
C LEU A 166 -13.02 9.62 -8.13
N THR A 167 -14.30 9.29 -7.99
CA THR A 167 -14.91 8.00 -8.39
C THR A 167 -14.86 7.66 -9.89
N ASP A 168 -14.25 8.50 -10.73
CA ASP A 168 -14.36 8.45 -12.20
C ASP A 168 -13.15 7.80 -12.91
N VAL A 169 -12.12 7.36 -12.15
CA VAL A 169 -10.94 6.61 -12.66
C VAL A 169 -11.17 5.10 -12.49
N SER A 170 -10.40 4.16 -13.07
CA SER A 170 -10.56 2.72 -12.78
C SER A 170 -9.24 2.00 -12.53
N PRO A 171 -9.05 1.30 -11.38
CA PRO A 171 -9.93 1.30 -10.21
C PRO A 171 -9.90 2.66 -9.49
N PRO A 172 -11.05 3.38 -9.36
CA PRO A 172 -11.04 4.82 -9.04
C PRO A 172 -10.49 5.13 -7.66
N GLN A 173 -10.86 4.25 -6.73
CA GLN A 173 -10.81 4.59 -5.32
C GLN A 173 -9.45 4.26 -4.70
N ARG A 174 -8.59 3.57 -5.47
CA ARG A 174 -7.18 3.31 -5.18
C ARG A 174 -6.25 4.30 -5.88
N ALA A 175 -6.74 4.98 -6.92
CA ALA A 175 -5.94 5.85 -7.76
C ALA A 175 -5.62 7.17 -7.06
N MET A 176 -4.42 7.67 -7.34
CA MET A 176 -3.98 9.01 -6.94
C MET A 176 -4.06 9.95 -8.14
N LEU A 177 -4.33 11.22 -7.86
CA LEU A 177 -4.19 12.33 -8.80
C LEU A 177 -2.72 12.45 -9.24
N PRO A 178 -2.43 13.08 -10.39
CA PRO A 178 -1.07 13.40 -10.79
C PRO A 178 -0.30 14.08 -9.65
N ASP A 179 1.00 13.77 -9.54
CA ASP A 179 1.93 14.27 -8.51
C ASP A 179 1.66 13.80 -7.07
N PHE A 180 0.63 12.98 -6.84
CA PHE A 180 0.39 12.29 -5.58
C PHE A 180 0.74 10.81 -5.67
N GLU A 181 1.23 10.26 -4.56
CA GLU A 181 1.55 8.84 -4.44
C GLU A 181 0.92 8.28 -3.17
N SER A 182 0.61 6.99 -3.21
CA SER A 182 0.14 6.22 -2.06
C SER A 182 1.05 5.05 -1.82
N SER A 183 1.09 4.58 -0.57
CA SER A 183 1.66 3.29 -0.22
C SER A 183 0.54 2.28 0.00
N THR A 184 0.90 1.00 -0.05
CA THR A 184 -0.05 -0.08 0.13
C THR A 184 0.49 -1.12 1.09
N PHE A 185 -0.33 -1.49 2.08
CA PHE A 185 -0.07 -2.60 2.99
C PHE A 185 -1.14 -3.67 2.80
N LYS A 186 -0.72 -4.94 2.65
CA LYS A 186 -1.62 -6.06 2.38
C LYS A 186 -1.43 -7.17 3.38
N PHE A 187 -2.52 -7.81 3.76
CA PHE A 187 -2.52 -9.07 4.51
C PHE A 187 -3.69 -9.94 4.06
N VAL A 188 -3.58 -11.25 4.32
CA VAL A 188 -4.59 -12.22 3.91
C VAL A 188 -5.39 -12.67 5.12
N VAL A 189 -6.70 -12.75 4.97
CA VAL A 189 -7.62 -13.29 5.97
C VAL A 189 -8.35 -14.50 5.40
N GLN A 190 -8.29 -15.63 6.09
CA GLN A 190 -9.11 -16.80 5.83
C GLN A 190 -10.33 -16.80 6.75
N VAL A 191 -11.51 -16.65 6.17
CA VAL A 191 -12.78 -16.82 6.87
C VAL A 191 -13.17 -18.28 6.79
N LEU A 192 -13.22 -18.95 7.94
CA LEU A 192 -13.52 -20.37 8.01
C LEU A 192 -15.01 -20.64 7.86
N GLN A 193 -15.35 -21.86 7.43
CA GLN A 193 -16.73 -22.33 7.50
C GLN A 193 -17.17 -22.45 8.96
N PRO A 194 -18.40 -22.03 9.30
CA PRO A 194 -18.95 -22.22 10.65
C PRO A 194 -18.87 -23.69 11.06
N ASN A 195 -18.28 -23.96 12.22
CA ASN A 195 -18.15 -25.32 12.76
C ASN A 195 -18.73 -25.39 14.18
N PRO A 196 -19.79 -26.19 14.40
CA PRO A 196 -20.36 -26.49 15.71
C PRO A 196 -19.39 -26.81 16.85
N ALA A 197 -18.27 -27.44 16.50
CA ALA A 197 -17.39 -28.09 17.45
C ALA A 197 -16.15 -27.25 17.83
N ARG A 198 -15.99 -26.03 17.28
CA ARG A 198 -14.87 -25.15 17.64
C ARG A 198 -15.21 -24.28 18.85
N GLN A 199 -14.22 -24.04 19.71
CA GLN A 199 -14.33 -23.17 20.87
C GLN A 199 -14.17 -21.69 20.48
N SER A 200 -15.05 -20.87 21.07
CA SER A 200 -15.30 -19.43 20.91
C SER A 200 -14.05 -18.59 20.89
N CYS A 201 -13.88 -17.73 19.88
CA CYS A 201 -12.92 -16.63 19.74
C CYS A 201 -11.62 -16.73 20.59
N SER A 202 -11.08 -17.93 20.85
CA SER A 202 -10.09 -18.17 21.91
C SER A 202 -8.75 -18.50 21.29
N ASP A 203 -7.77 -17.73 21.76
CA ASP A 203 -6.43 -17.64 21.23
C ASP A 203 -5.63 -18.94 21.41
N PRO A 204 -5.04 -19.44 20.33
CA PRO A 204 -3.63 -19.72 20.37
C PRO A 204 -2.90 -18.37 20.46
N PRO A 205 -1.96 -18.17 21.40
CA PRO A 205 -1.26 -16.89 21.66
C PRO A 205 -0.38 -16.37 20.50
N GLN A 206 -0.55 -16.92 19.30
CA GLN A 206 0.12 -16.53 18.07
C GLN A 206 -0.87 -16.05 16.99
N LEU A 207 -2.18 -16.07 17.24
CA LEU A 207 -3.18 -15.62 16.26
C LEU A 207 -3.53 -14.14 16.45
N ALA A 208 -4.03 -13.52 15.39
CA ALA A 208 -4.59 -12.18 15.46
C ALA A 208 -5.76 -12.15 16.46
N PRO A 209 -5.86 -11.09 17.30
CA PRO A 209 -6.84 -11.05 18.36
C PRO A 209 -8.25 -11.05 17.75
N GLN A 210 -9.11 -11.91 18.30
CA GLN A 210 -10.51 -11.99 17.93
C GLN A 210 -11.38 -11.59 19.11
N VAL A 211 -12.28 -10.64 18.87
CA VAL A 211 -13.19 -10.11 19.89
C VAL A 211 -14.60 -10.59 19.57
N LYS A 212 -15.31 -11.06 20.61
CA LYS A 212 -16.72 -11.41 20.49
C LYS A 212 -17.56 -10.13 20.50
N SER A 213 -18.38 -9.96 19.47
CA SER A 213 -19.32 -8.85 19.34
C SER A 213 -20.75 -9.37 19.41
N CYS A 214 -21.58 -8.74 20.23
CA CYS A 214 -23.00 -9.03 20.38
C CYS A 214 -23.77 -7.70 20.18
N PRO A 215 -24.76 -7.62 19.28
CA PRO A 215 -25.55 -6.43 19.00
C PRO A 215 -26.28 -5.83 20.21
#